data_AF-A0A674K2I5-F1
#
_entry.id   AF-A0A674K2I5-F1
#
_cell.length_a   1.000
_cell.length_b   1.000
_cell.length_c   1.000
_cell.angle_alpha   90.00
_cell.angle_beta   90.00
_cell.angle_gamma   90.00
#
_symmetry.space_group_name_H-M   'P 1'
#
loop_
_entity.id
_entity.type
_entity.pdbx_description
1 polymer ?
#
loop_
_entity_poly.entity_id
_entity_poly.type
_entity_poly.pdbx_seq_one_letter_code
_entity_poly.pdbx_strand_id
1 'polypeptide(L)'
;VPDPATKRLSRGEWIPIIVPKRKLMSDSMLREKKFLKSVLSILEERSHDRNSIVRQMAVRGLGNLVYGAPEKVKKYKKFLLDILIGALHDIFSSEVIGESMKALAKVLKALKEKDIGSSFKDLTQQIRTYFDDEDDALRSMAFVLFGILARLTKRKWKTYFANQVKKSWVTLLLHLQDPNPEISMECRATFQLCFPFLGLKRLQSAINEHLGGTAKLKPEQLHVDICRYLVSELLNCLRLLTGVVV
;
A
#
# COMPACT_ATOMS: atom_id res chain seq x y z
N VAL A 1 26.31 36.37 44.05
CA VAL A 1 26.27 35.77 42.68
C VAL A 1 26.54 34.28 42.87
N PRO A 2 25.74 33.34 42.31
CA PRO A 2 24.95 33.40 41.06
C PRO A 2 23.42 33.45 41.30
N ASP A 3 22.50 33.71 40.37
CA ASP A 3 22.38 34.28 39.01
C ASP A 3 20.85 34.49 38.81
N PRO A 4 20.34 35.58 38.22
CA PRO A 4 18.91 35.90 38.21
C PRO A 4 18.21 35.25 37.01
N ALA A 5 17.79 33.99 37.15
CA ALA A 5 17.00 33.30 36.10
C ALA A 5 15.85 32.44 36.63
N THR A 6 15.47 32.56 37.91
CA THR A 6 14.42 31.72 38.53
C THR A 6 13.03 32.36 38.59
N LYS A 7 12.76 33.41 37.81
CA LYS A 7 11.40 33.97 37.66
C LYS A 7 11.10 34.38 36.22
N ARG A 8 10.55 33.44 35.44
CA ARG A 8 9.51 33.60 34.40
C ARG A 8 9.68 32.53 33.32
N LEU A 9 9.01 31.41 33.49
CA LEU A 9 8.43 30.68 32.35
C LEU A 9 7.00 30.25 32.72
N SER A 10 6.19 31.25 33.07
CA SER A 10 4.75 31.23 32.91
C SER A 10 4.44 31.50 31.43
N ARG A 11 4.37 30.44 30.63
CA ARG A 11 3.56 30.34 29.41
C ARG A 11 3.66 28.91 28.89
N GLY A 12 2.61 28.14 29.14
CA GLY A 12 2.44 26.78 28.65
C GLY A 12 2.22 26.75 27.15
N GLU A 13 3.28 26.96 26.37
CA GLU A 13 3.35 26.49 24.99
C GLU A 13 3.84 25.03 25.01
N TRP A 14 3.03 24.17 25.62
CA TRP A 14 3.01 22.77 25.23
C TRP A 14 2.45 22.75 23.81
N ILE A 15 3.32 22.82 22.81
CA ILE A 15 3.01 22.39 21.44
C ILE A 15 2.28 21.05 21.61
N PRO A 16 1.00 20.93 21.22
CA PRO A 16 0.23 19.75 21.56
C PRO A 16 0.95 18.55 20.95
N ILE A 17 1.44 17.69 21.83
CA ILE A 17 1.82 16.32 21.52
C ILE A 17 0.57 15.72 20.89
N ILE A 18 0.55 15.79 19.57
CA ILE A 18 -0.04 14.78 18.72
C ILE A 18 -1.47 14.41 19.16
N VAL A 19 -2.40 15.32 18.89
CA VAL A 19 -3.82 15.11 19.21
C VAL A 19 -4.45 14.17 18.17
N PRO A 20 -5.02 13.01 18.56
CA PRO A 20 -5.80 12.19 17.66
C PRO A 20 -7.19 12.81 17.54
N LYS A 21 -7.42 13.63 16.50
CA LYS A 21 -8.78 13.86 16.01
C LYS A 21 -8.75 14.35 14.58
N ARG A 22 -9.38 13.55 13.71
CA ARG A 22 -9.91 13.89 12.36
C ARG A 22 -10.41 15.35 12.22
N LYS A 23 -10.82 15.95 13.34
CA LYS A 23 -11.35 17.31 13.46
C LYS A 23 -10.33 18.43 13.21
N LEU A 24 -9.08 18.33 13.66
CA LEU A 24 -8.09 19.40 13.42
C LEU A 24 -7.67 19.48 11.96
N MET A 25 -7.67 18.33 11.25
CA MET A 25 -7.38 18.31 9.82
C MET A 25 -8.49 18.91 8.98
N SER A 26 -9.70 19.06 9.53
CA SER A 26 -10.86 19.61 8.82
C SER A 26 -10.99 21.13 9.00
N ASP A 27 -10.11 21.75 9.79
CA ASP A 27 -10.18 23.19 10.09
C ASP A 27 -9.85 24.05 8.86
N SER A 28 -10.57 25.17 8.73
CA SER A 28 -10.42 26.15 7.65
C SER A 28 -8.96 26.64 7.48
N MET A 29 -8.14 26.56 8.53
CA MET A 29 -6.73 26.96 8.54
C MET A 29 -5.84 26.12 7.60
N LEU A 30 -6.12 24.83 7.39
CA LEU A 30 -5.32 23.98 6.50
C LEU A 30 -5.57 24.26 5.01
N ARG A 31 -6.65 24.99 4.69
CA ARG A 31 -6.89 25.51 3.34
C ARG A 31 -5.93 26.66 3.02
N GLU A 32 -5.41 27.34 4.03
CA GLU A 32 -4.42 28.39 3.84
C GLU A 32 -3.08 27.81 3.39
N LYS A 33 -2.71 28.15 2.16
CA LYS A 33 -1.55 27.60 1.46
C LYS A 33 -0.22 27.80 2.21
N LYS A 34 -0.09 28.87 3.00
CA LYS A 34 1.12 29.15 3.79
C LYS A 34 1.19 28.22 5.01
N PHE A 35 0.11 28.12 5.78
CA PHE A 35 0.03 27.25 6.94
C PHE A 35 0.26 25.78 6.60
N LEU A 36 -0.38 25.28 5.52
CA LEU A 36 -0.18 23.90 5.08
C LEU A 36 1.29 23.59 4.74
N LYS A 37 2.01 24.50 4.07
CA LYS A 37 3.43 24.30 3.77
C LYS A 37 4.27 24.17 5.04
N SER A 38 4.02 25.02 6.03
CA SER A 38 4.72 24.96 7.33
C SER A 38 4.44 23.64 8.05
N VAL A 39 3.17 23.22 8.08
CA VAL A 39 2.79 21.92 8.69
C VAL A 39 3.48 20.76 7.98
N LEU A 40 3.49 20.74 6.63
CA LEU A 40 4.17 19.69 5.88
C LEU A 40 5.67 19.66 6.15
N SER A 41 6.33 20.82 6.24
CA SER A 41 7.75 20.92 6.58
C SER A 41 8.05 20.34 7.96
N ILE A 42 7.20 20.62 8.96
CA ILE A 42 7.36 20.08 10.31
C ILE A 42 7.17 18.56 10.30
N LEU A 43 6.17 18.05 9.56
CA LEU A 43 5.93 16.61 9.48
C LEU A 43 7.07 15.86 8.77
N GLU A 44 7.69 16.46 7.75
CA GLU A 44 8.89 15.91 7.11
C GLU A 44 10.09 15.87 8.06
N GLU A 45 10.32 16.95 8.82
CA GLU A 45 11.40 16.95 9.81
C GLU A 45 11.16 15.85 10.86
N ARG A 46 9.93 15.74 11.36
CA ARG A 46 9.55 14.77 12.41
C ARG A 46 9.46 13.35 11.92
N SER A 47 9.35 13.09 10.61
CA SER A 47 9.44 11.72 10.08
C SER A 47 10.85 11.13 10.20
N HIS A 48 11.86 11.93 10.53
CA HIS A 48 13.25 11.51 10.73
C HIS A 48 13.68 11.62 12.21
N ASP A 49 12.73 11.79 13.14
CA ASP A 49 13.02 11.91 14.57
C ASP A 49 13.63 10.61 15.13
N ARG A 50 14.46 10.73 16.17
CA ARG A 50 15.05 9.55 16.83
C ARG A 50 13.99 8.68 17.50
N ASN A 51 12.90 9.30 17.98
CA ASN A 51 11.80 8.60 18.63
C ASN A 51 10.80 8.04 17.60
N SER A 52 10.58 6.72 17.63
CA SER A 52 9.68 6.02 16.70
C SER A 52 8.21 6.48 16.81
N ILE A 53 7.74 6.85 18.00
CA ILE A 53 6.37 7.38 18.19
C ILE A 53 6.22 8.71 17.47
N VAL A 54 7.24 9.58 17.53
CA VAL A 54 7.23 10.87 16.82
C VAL A 54 7.22 10.65 15.31
N ARG A 55 8.07 9.74 14.80
CA ARG A 55 8.07 9.36 13.38
C ARG A 55 6.72 8.81 12.93
N GLN A 56 6.17 7.87 13.68
CA GLN A 56 4.87 7.26 13.38
C GLN A 56 3.77 8.31 13.27
N MET A 57 3.76 9.26 14.21
CA MET A 57 2.74 10.29 14.25
C MET A 57 2.90 11.34 13.15
N ALA A 58 4.14 11.63 12.76
CA ALA A 58 4.41 12.44 11.58
C ALA A 58 3.89 11.78 10.29
N VAL A 59 4.20 10.49 10.09
CA VAL A 59 3.72 9.66 8.97
C VAL A 59 2.19 9.58 8.94
N ARG A 60 1.55 9.37 10.10
CA ARG A 60 0.09 9.39 10.23
C ARG A 60 -0.50 10.74 9.83
N GLY A 61 0.15 11.83 10.24
CA GLY A 61 -0.21 13.20 9.86
C GLY A 61 -0.21 13.40 8.35
N LEU A 62 0.87 12.98 7.68
CA LEU A 62 0.99 13.06 6.21
C LEU A 62 -0.12 12.28 5.50
N GLY A 63 -0.43 11.06 5.95
CA GLY A 63 -1.52 10.25 5.39
C GLY A 63 -2.91 10.85 5.60
N ASN A 64 -3.12 11.60 6.68
CA ASN A 64 -4.41 12.21 6.99
C ASN A 64 -4.67 13.51 6.19
N LEU A 65 -3.68 14.03 5.47
CA LEU A 65 -3.87 15.16 4.54
C LEU A 65 -4.99 14.90 3.52
N VAL A 66 -5.22 13.63 3.15
CA VAL A 66 -6.29 13.22 2.24
C VAL A 66 -7.67 13.65 2.74
N TYR A 67 -7.88 13.68 4.04
CA TYR A 67 -9.15 14.11 4.63
C TYR A 67 -9.21 15.63 4.83
N GLY A 68 -8.08 16.25 5.17
CA GLY A 68 -8.04 17.68 5.51
C GLY A 68 -7.94 18.63 4.32
N ALA A 69 -7.23 18.21 3.27
CA ALA A 69 -7.03 19.00 2.06
C ALA A 69 -6.87 18.08 0.83
N PRO A 70 -7.91 17.30 0.47
CA PRO A 70 -7.85 16.33 -0.63
C PRO A 70 -7.37 16.94 -1.96
N GLU A 71 -7.76 18.19 -2.25
CA GLU A 71 -7.35 18.91 -3.45
C GLU A 71 -5.85 19.25 -3.48
N LYS A 72 -5.19 19.24 -2.32
CA LYS A 72 -3.74 19.51 -2.19
C LYS A 72 -2.90 18.24 -2.28
N VAL A 73 -3.46 17.05 -2.05
CA VAL A 73 -2.72 15.77 -2.15
C VAL A 73 -2.04 15.64 -3.51
N LYS A 74 -2.77 15.93 -4.60
CA LYS A 74 -2.21 15.87 -5.96
C LYS A 74 -1.06 16.87 -6.19
N LYS A 75 -1.09 18.01 -5.51
CA LYS A 75 -0.05 19.04 -5.61
C LYS A 75 1.23 18.61 -4.88
N TYR A 76 1.10 17.95 -3.73
CA TYR A 76 2.22 17.50 -2.90
C TYR A 76 2.56 16.02 -3.10
N LYS A 77 2.02 15.36 -4.13
CA LYS A 77 2.16 13.91 -4.36
C LYS A 77 3.60 13.39 -4.32
N LYS A 78 4.55 14.09 -4.93
CA LYS A 78 5.96 13.66 -4.95
C LYS A 78 6.53 13.68 -3.54
N PHE A 79 6.39 14.82 -2.86
CA PHE A 79 6.77 15.00 -1.46
C PHE A 79 6.16 13.93 -0.53
N LEU A 80 4.85 13.68 -0.65
CA LEU A 80 4.19 12.67 0.18
C LEU A 80 4.71 11.26 -0.12
N LEU A 81 4.86 10.90 -1.39
CA LEU A 81 5.35 9.57 -1.76
C LEU A 81 6.80 9.37 -1.32
N ASP A 82 7.67 10.37 -1.48
CA ASP A 82 9.08 10.28 -1.11
C ASP A 82 9.23 10.01 0.40
N ILE A 83 8.53 10.77 1.26
CA ILE A 83 8.60 10.58 2.72
C ILE A 83 7.99 9.24 3.15
N LEU A 84 6.81 8.89 2.61
CA LEU A 84 6.13 7.67 3.01
C LEU A 84 6.88 6.42 2.54
N ILE A 85 7.43 6.42 1.33
CA ILE A 85 8.30 5.33 0.86
C ILE A 85 9.57 5.27 1.72
N GLY A 86 10.15 6.41 2.10
CA GLY A 86 11.27 6.45 3.05
C GLY A 86 10.93 5.76 4.37
N ALA A 87 9.75 6.04 4.94
CA ALA A 87 9.29 5.42 6.19
C ALA A 87 9.01 3.92 6.10
N LEU A 88 8.87 3.34 4.90
CA LEU A 88 8.84 1.87 4.74
C LEU A 88 10.21 1.24 5.02
N HIS A 89 11.30 1.99 4.93
CA HIS A 89 12.65 1.50 5.18
C HIS A 89 13.09 1.73 6.65
N ASP A 90 12.14 2.00 7.56
CA ASP A 90 12.45 2.14 8.98
C ASP A 90 12.95 0.81 9.55
N ILE A 91 14.24 0.74 9.86
CA ILE A 91 14.88 -0.48 10.36
C ILE A 91 14.63 -0.74 11.85
N PHE A 92 13.98 0.19 12.56
CA PHE A 92 13.87 0.16 14.02
C PHE A 92 12.44 -0.06 14.53
N SER A 93 11.41 0.17 13.71
CA SER A 93 10.01 0.08 14.16
C SER A 93 9.06 -0.38 13.06
N SER A 94 8.52 -1.59 13.24
CA SER A 94 7.43 -2.12 12.41
C SER A 94 6.16 -1.27 12.51
N GLU A 95 5.94 -0.58 13.62
CA GLU A 95 4.79 0.30 13.81
C GLU A 95 4.86 1.56 12.93
N VAL A 96 6.08 2.06 12.65
CA VAL A 96 6.29 3.14 11.68
C VAL A 96 6.03 2.63 10.26
N ILE A 97 6.55 1.44 9.91
CA ILE A 97 6.32 0.81 8.61
C ILE A 97 4.81 0.61 8.36
N GLY A 98 4.11 0.00 9.32
CA GLY A 98 2.68 -0.27 9.20
C GLY A 98 1.83 1.01 9.12
N GLU A 99 2.21 2.06 9.85
CA GLU A 99 1.55 3.37 9.70
C GLU A 99 1.83 3.99 8.33
N SER A 100 3.04 3.83 7.81
CA SER A 100 3.38 4.29 6.46
C SER A 100 2.56 3.57 5.39
N MET A 101 2.39 2.26 5.50
CA MET A 101 1.52 1.50 4.60
C MET A 101 0.07 2.00 4.62
N LYS A 102 -0.47 2.26 5.81
CA LYS A 102 -1.82 2.85 5.97
C LYS A 102 -1.91 4.25 5.36
N ALA A 103 -0.88 5.08 5.55
CA ALA A 103 -0.81 6.41 4.96
C ALA A 103 -0.71 6.36 3.42
N LEU A 104 0.13 5.47 2.87
CA LEU A 104 0.25 5.21 1.44
C LEU A 104 -1.08 4.74 0.84
N ALA A 105 -1.80 3.84 1.49
CA ALA A 105 -3.08 3.35 1.00
C ALA A 105 -4.10 4.50 0.85
N LYS A 106 -4.13 5.45 1.82
CA LYS A 106 -4.96 6.66 1.75
C LYS A 106 -4.52 7.56 0.60
N VAL A 107 -3.22 7.88 0.52
CA VAL A 107 -2.66 8.80 -0.49
C VAL A 107 -2.86 8.26 -1.90
N LEU A 108 -2.50 7.00 -2.14
CA LEU A 108 -2.62 6.35 -3.46
C LEU A 108 -4.06 6.29 -3.95
N LYS A 109 -5.03 6.03 -3.07
CA LYS A 109 -6.47 6.06 -3.42
C LYS A 109 -6.94 7.45 -3.86
N ALA A 110 -6.27 8.52 -3.42
CA ALA A 110 -6.56 9.90 -3.84
C ALA A 110 -5.81 10.33 -5.11
N LEU A 111 -4.87 9.52 -5.61
CA LEU A 111 -4.08 9.79 -6.80
C LEU A 111 -4.61 9.04 -8.02
N LYS A 112 -4.34 9.57 -9.22
CA LYS A 112 -4.55 8.84 -10.47
C LYS A 112 -3.28 8.11 -10.87
N GLU A 113 -3.39 7.14 -11.77
CA GLU A 113 -2.25 6.39 -12.32
C GLU A 113 -1.10 7.30 -12.80
N LYS A 114 -1.44 8.50 -13.31
CA LYS A 114 -0.46 9.48 -13.81
C LYS A 114 0.33 10.21 -12.75
N ASP A 115 -0.16 10.18 -11.52
CA ASP A 115 0.38 10.96 -10.41
C ASP A 115 1.50 10.20 -9.68
N ILE A 116 1.57 8.87 -9.76
CA ILE A 116 2.59 8.05 -9.07
C ILE A 116 3.99 8.20 -9.70
N GLY A 117 4.06 8.45 -11.01
CA GLY A 117 5.33 8.77 -11.67
C GLY A 117 6.35 7.61 -11.68
N SER A 118 7.57 7.89 -11.21
CA SER A 118 8.70 6.94 -11.10
C SER A 118 8.62 6.08 -9.85
N SER A 119 8.02 6.59 -8.76
CA SER A 119 7.87 5.89 -7.47
C SER A 119 7.07 4.59 -7.56
N PHE A 120 6.38 4.34 -8.68
CA PHE A 120 5.60 3.12 -8.90
C PHE A 120 6.45 1.86 -8.78
N LYS A 121 7.66 1.85 -9.35
CA LYS A 121 8.54 0.67 -9.32
C LYS A 121 9.02 0.39 -7.91
N ASP A 122 9.59 1.40 -7.26
CA ASP A 122 10.18 1.29 -5.92
C ASP A 122 9.11 0.85 -4.92
N LEU A 123 7.92 1.47 -4.97
CA LEU A 123 6.80 1.08 -4.14
C LEU A 123 6.34 -0.35 -4.43
N THR A 124 6.22 -0.76 -5.69
CA THR A 124 5.83 -2.15 -6.03
C THR A 124 6.84 -3.16 -5.49
N GLN A 125 8.13 -2.88 -5.62
CA GLN A 125 9.18 -3.76 -5.14
C GLN A 125 9.20 -3.83 -3.62
N GLN A 126 9.10 -2.69 -2.94
CA GLN A 126 9.10 -2.63 -1.48
C GLN A 126 7.87 -3.32 -0.89
N ILE A 127 6.67 -3.09 -1.43
CA ILE A 127 5.45 -3.74 -0.91
C ILE A 127 5.52 -5.27 -1.01
N ARG A 128 6.15 -5.81 -2.07
CA ARG A 128 6.29 -7.25 -2.24
C ARG A 128 7.16 -7.91 -1.16
N THR A 129 8.07 -7.18 -0.52
CA THR A 129 8.94 -7.79 0.52
C THR A 129 8.17 -8.14 1.79
N TYR A 130 6.96 -7.61 1.97
CA TYR A 130 6.12 -7.82 3.16
C TYR A 130 5.04 -8.88 2.96
N PHE A 131 5.00 -9.59 1.83
CA PHE A 131 3.96 -10.62 1.63
C PHE A 131 4.11 -11.77 2.60
N ASP A 132 5.35 -12.15 2.91
CA ASP A 132 5.69 -13.25 3.81
C ASP A 132 6.21 -12.72 5.17
N ASP A 133 5.81 -11.50 5.57
CA ASP A 133 6.21 -10.94 6.87
C ASP A 133 5.58 -11.73 8.03
N GLU A 134 6.23 -11.77 9.19
CA GLU A 134 5.69 -12.45 10.38
C GLU A 134 4.54 -11.65 11.03
N ASP A 135 4.52 -10.32 10.83
CA ASP A 135 3.45 -9.46 11.30
C ASP A 135 2.23 -9.51 10.35
N ASP A 136 1.15 -10.13 10.83
CA ASP A 136 -0.14 -10.22 10.14
C ASP A 136 -0.64 -8.88 9.60
N ALA A 137 -0.45 -7.79 10.35
CA ALA A 137 -0.91 -6.47 9.96
C ALA A 137 -0.08 -5.91 8.80
N LEU A 138 1.24 -6.18 8.77
CA LEU A 138 2.10 -5.80 7.65
C LEU A 138 1.78 -6.62 6.41
N ARG A 139 1.63 -7.95 6.54
CA ARG A 139 1.19 -8.81 5.42
C ARG A 139 -0.13 -8.36 4.82
N SER A 140 -1.14 -8.17 5.65
CA SER A 140 -2.46 -7.70 5.22
C SER A 140 -2.36 -6.40 4.43
N MET A 141 -1.60 -5.43 4.94
CA MET A 141 -1.44 -4.13 4.29
C MET A 141 -0.57 -4.15 3.04
N ALA A 142 0.34 -5.10 2.94
CA ALA A 142 1.09 -5.35 1.72
C ALA A 142 0.16 -5.81 0.59
N PHE A 143 -0.75 -6.77 0.84
CA PHE A 143 -1.74 -7.19 -0.16
C PHE A 143 -2.61 -6.01 -0.60
N VAL A 144 -3.22 -5.29 0.35
CA VAL A 144 -4.05 -4.11 0.06
C VAL A 144 -3.33 -3.12 -0.85
N LEU A 145 -2.07 -2.79 -0.54
CA LEU A 145 -1.28 -1.85 -1.34
C LEU A 145 -0.94 -2.39 -2.72
N PHE A 146 -0.62 -3.68 -2.83
CA PHE A 146 -0.35 -4.30 -4.12
C PHE A 146 -1.60 -4.31 -5.02
N GLY A 147 -2.78 -4.55 -4.46
CA GLY A 147 -4.06 -4.43 -5.17
C GLY A 147 -4.34 -2.99 -5.64
N ILE A 148 -4.05 -1.99 -4.80
CA ILE A 148 -4.13 -0.57 -5.19
C ILE A 148 -3.17 -0.27 -6.35
N LEU A 149 -1.94 -0.79 -6.32
CA LEU A 149 -0.96 -0.63 -7.39
C LEU A 149 -1.43 -1.30 -8.69
N ALA A 150 -2.04 -2.48 -8.62
CA ALA A 150 -2.62 -3.15 -9.78
C ALA A 150 -3.66 -2.26 -10.48
N ARG A 151 -4.55 -1.63 -9.70
CA ARG A 151 -5.54 -0.67 -10.22
C ARG A 151 -4.91 0.61 -10.77
N LEU A 152 -3.78 1.05 -10.20
CA LEU A 152 -3.10 2.28 -10.62
C LEU A 152 -2.03 2.05 -11.71
N THR A 153 -1.97 0.86 -12.30
CA THR A 153 -0.96 0.50 -13.28
C THR A 153 -1.24 1.13 -14.65
N LYS A 154 -0.40 2.12 -15.02
CA LYS A 154 -0.41 2.70 -16.36
C LYS A 154 0.05 1.73 -17.44
N ARG A 155 -0.34 2.01 -18.70
CA ARG A 155 0.18 1.33 -19.91
C ARG A 155 1.71 1.21 -19.93
N LYS A 156 2.45 2.27 -19.57
CA LYS A 156 3.92 2.25 -19.53
C LYS A 156 4.52 1.28 -18.50
N TRP A 157 3.79 0.99 -17.43
CA TRP A 157 4.23 0.12 -16.34
C TRP A 157 3.61 -1.28 -16.41
N LYS A 158 2.68 -1.52 -17.34
CA LYS A 158 1.94 -2.78 -17.45
C LYS A 158 2.86 -4.00 -17.55
N THR A 159 3.88 -3.96 -18.41
CA THR A 159 4.85 -5.06 -18.55
C THR A 159 5.67 -5.27 -17.28
N TYR A 160 6.11 -4.19 -16.64
CA TYR A 160 6.85 -4.27 -15.37
C TYR A 160 5.97 -4.88 -14.28
N PHE A 161 4.75 -4.37 -14.09
CA PHE A 161 3.84 -4.87 -13.06
C PHE A 161 3.44 -6.31 -13.32
N ALA A 162 3.19 -6.71 -14.58
CA ALA A 162 2.98 -8.10 -14.95
C ALA A 162 4.14 -9.02 -14.54
N ASN A 163 5.38 -8.57 -14.72
CA ASN A 163 6.54 -9.33 -14.23
C ASN A 163 6.58 -9.41 -12.70
N GLN A 164 6.20 -8.35 -11.99
CA GLN A 164 6.11 -8.36 -10.53
C GLN A 164 5.02 -9.32 -10.02
N VAL A 165 3.84 -9.34 -10.68
CA VAL A 165 2.76 -10.29 -10.38
C VAL A 165 3.23 -11.73 -10.61
N LYS A 166 3.90 -12.03 -11.72
CA LYS A 166 4.47 -13.37 -11.99
C LYS A 166 5.49 -13.79 -10.92
N LYS A 167 6.36 -12.87 -10.50
CA LYS A 167 7.33 -13.12 -9.42
C LYS A 167 6.68 -13.37 -8.06
N SER A 168 5.47 -12.85 -7.82
CA SER A 168 4.71 -13.04 -6.59
C SER A 168 3.63 -14.12 -6.70
N TRP A 169 3.52 -14.81 -7.84
CA TRP A 169 2.41 -15.70 -8.11
C TRP A 169 2.28 -16.83 -7.10
N VAL A 170 3.40 -17.47 -6.75
CA VAL A 170 3.43 -18.56 -5.77
C VAL A 170 2.99 -18.05 -4.40
N THR A 171 3.58 -16.96 -3.91
CA THR A 171 3.21 -16.33 -2.63
C THR A 171 1.73 -15.98 -2.57
N LEU A 172 1.19 -15.35 -3.63
CA LEU A 172 -0.23 -15.02 -3.72
C LEU A 172 -1.12 -16.27 -3.63
N LEU A 173 -0.75 -17.38 -4.28
CA LEU A 173 -1.52 -18.63 -4.21
C LEU A 173 -1.48 -19.27 -2.81
N LEU A 174 -0.34 -19.19 -2.12
CA LEU A 174 -0.22 -19.72 -0.76
C LEU A 174 -1.11 -18.93 0.21
N HIS A 175 -1.05 -17.60 0.17
CA HIS A 175 -1.83 -16.74 1.08
C HIS A 175 -3.33 -16.68 0.77
N LEU A 176 -3.80 -17.25 -0.35
CA LEU A 176 -5.24 -17.49 -0.53
C LEU A 176 -5.80 -18.49 0.50
N GLN A 177 -4.96 -19.33 1.10
CA GLN A 177 -5.25 -20.25 2.21
C GLN A 177 -4.59 -19.82 3.52
N ASP A 178 -4.31 -18.52 3.69
CA ASP A 178 -3.72 -18.01 4.92
C ASP A 178 -4.54 -18.43 6.16
N PRO A 179 -3.89 -18.88 7.26
CA PRO A 179 -4.59 -19.25 8.49
C PRO A 179 -5.35 -18.07 9.11
N ASN A 180 -4.90 -16.84 8.87
CA ASN A 180 -5.63 -15.64 9.23
C ASN A 180 -6.67 -15.31 8.15
N PRO A 181 -7.99 -15.36 8.47
CA PRO A 181 -9.04 -15.16 7.48
C PRO A 181 -9.06 -13.74 6.89
N GLU A 182 -8.58 -12.73 7.61
CA GLU A 182 -8.47 -11.35 7.11
C GLU A 182 -7.41 -11.27 6.00
N ILE A 183 -6.26 -11.90 6.20
CA ILE A 183 -5.17 -11.93 5.21
C ILE A 183 -5.60 -12.71 3.97
N SER A 184 -6.25 -13.87 4.15
CA SER A 184 -6.81 -14.63 3.03
C SER A 184 -7.80 -13.80 2.20
N MET A 185 -8.64 -13.00 2.85
CA MET A 185 -9.60 -12.12 2.18
C MET A 185 -8.90 -11.02 1.39
N GLU A 186 -7.92 -10.33 1.97
CA GLU A 186 -7.18 -9.25 1.30
C GLU A 186 -6.30 -9.78 0.16
N CYS A 187 -5.67 -10.94 0.34
CA CYS A 187 -4.94 -11.64 -0.71
C CYS A 187 -5.89 -11.99 -1.87
N ARG A 188 -7.10 -12.50 -1.58
CA ARG A 188 -8.10 -12.83 -2.61
C ARG A 188 -8.53 -11.61 -3.42
N ALA A 189 -8.85 -10.51 -2.76
CA ALA A 189 -9.20 -9.26 -3.44
C ALA A 189 -8.04 -8.77 -4.33
N THR A 190 -6.81 -8.85 -3.81
CA THR A 190 -5.58 -8.48 -4.54
C THR A 190 -5.34 -9.37 -5.75
N PHE A 191 -5.49 -10.68 -5.59
CA PHE A 191 -5.32 -11.68 -6.64
C PHE A 191 -6.24 -11.41 -7.83
N GLN A 192 -7.51 -11.09 -7.57
CA GLN A 192 -8.48 -10.72 -8.60
C GLN A 192 -8.03 -9.49 -9.40
N LEU A 193 -7.51 -8.46 -8.71
CA LEU A 193 -6.99 -7.24 -9.34
C LEU A 193 -5.71 -7.51 -10.16
N CYS A 194 -4.89 -8.46 -9.74
CA CYS A 194 -3.68 -8.87 -10.43
C CYS A 194 -3.94 -9.79 -11.63
N PHE A 195 -5.10 -10.45 -11.69
CA PHE A 195 -5.43 -11.44 -12.69
C PHE A 195 -5.21 -10.98 -14.15
N PRO A 196 -5.63 -9.75 -14.56
CA PRO A 196 -5.42 -9.27 -15.93
C PRO A 196 -3.95 -9.14 -16.36
N PHE A 197 -3.01 -9.17 -15.40
CA PHE A 197 -1.58 -9.03 -15.66
C PHE A 197 -0.86 -10.37 -15.90
N LEU A 198 -1.52 -11.50 -15.62
CA LEU A 198 -0.94 -12.82 -15.82
C LEU A 198 -0.91 -13.25 -17.29
N GLY A 199 -1.76 -12.64 -18.12
CA GLY A 199 -1.92 -13.01 -19.52
C GLY A 199 -2.75 -14.27 -19.75
N LEU A 200 -3.42 -14.79 -18.71
CA LEU A 200 -4.21 -16.01 -18.75
C LEU A 200 -5.65 -15.74 -19.22
N LYS A 201 -5.80 -15.28 -20.47
CA LYS A 201 -7.10 -14.82 -21.00
C LYS A 201 -8.22 -15.88 -20.92
N ARG A 202 -7.89 -17.16 -21.12
CA ARG A 202 -8.84 -18.29 -21.03
C ARG A 202 -9.31 -18.56 -19.60
N LEU A 203 -8.42 -18.38 -18.62
CA LEU A 203 -8.76 -18.50 -17.21
C LEU A 203 -9.50 -17.25 -16.71
N GLN A 204 -9.28 -16.08 -17.32
CA GLN A 204 -9.96 -14.83 -16.97
C GLN A 204 -11.47 -14.92 -17.16
N SER A 205 -11.94 -15.52 -18.26
CA SER A 205 -13.37 -15.72 -18.50
C SER A 205 -13.98 -16.70 -17.52
N ALA A 206 -13.35 -17.86 -17.30
CA ALA A 206 -13.83 -18.89 -16.39
C ALA A 206 -13.88 -18.39 -14.92
N ILE A 207 -12.86 -17.65 -14.50
CA ILE A 207 -12.82 -17.06 -13.16
C ILE A 207 -13.83 -15.91 -13.06
N ASN A 208 -13.92 -14.98 -14.01
CA ASN A 208 -14.89 -13.88 -13.94
C ASN A 208 -16.34 -14.37 -13.89
N GLU A 209 -16.67 -15.48 -14.54
CA GLU A 209 -17.99 -16.13 -14.43
C GLU A 209 -18.23 -16.70 -13.02
N HIS A 210 -17.20 -17.25 -12.37
CA HIS A 210 -17.26 -17.69 -10.96
C HIS A 210 -17.22 -16.53 -9.95
N LEU A 211 -16.59 -15.39 -10.30
CA LEU A 211 -16.47 -14.19 -9.47
C LEU A 211 -17.67 -13.23 -9.59
N GLY A 212 -18.40 -13.26 -10.72
CA GLY A 212 -19.47 -12.33 -11.05
C GLY A 212 -20.87 -12.73 -10.55
N GLY A 213 -21.05 -13.99 -10.16
CA GLY A 213 -22.24 -14.44 -9.45
C GLY A 213 -22.13 -14.08 -7.97
N THR A 214 -23.24 -13.70 -7.33
CA THR A 214 -23.36 -13.41 -5.89
C THR A 214 -23.04 -14.61 -4.97
N ALA A 215 -22.45 -15.67 -5.51
CA ALA A 215 -22.02 -16.84 -4.76
C ALA A 215 -20.66 -16.55 -4.10
N LYS A 216 -20.62 -16.67 -2.77
CA LYS A 216 -19.38 -16.81 -2.00
C LYS A 216 -18.47 -17.81 -2.73
N LEU A 217 -17.36 -17.35 -3.29
CA LEU A 217 -16.32 -18.23 -3.77
C LEU A 217 -15.84 -19.08 -2.61
N LYS A 218 -16.01 -20.39 -2.74
CA LYS A 218 -15.35 -21.35 -1.87
C LYS A 218 -13.84 -21.28 -2.19
N PRO A 219 -12.99 -20.91 -1.22
CA PRO A 219 -11.53 -20.80 -1.41
C PRO A 219 -10.90 -21.98 -2.14
N GLU A 220 -11.42 -23.16 -1.87
CA GLU A 220 -10.95 -24.44 -2.39
C GLU A 220 -11.21 -24.57 -3.89
N GLN A 221 -12.34 -24.03 -4.37
CA GLN A 221 -12.73 -24.12 -5.79
C GLN A 221 -11.81 -23.29 -6.69
N LEU A 222 -11.47 -22.07 -6.25
CA LEU A 222 -10.58 -21.17 -7.00
C LEU A 222 -9.19 -21.78 -7.18
N HIS A 223 -8.65 -22.42 -6.14
CA HIS A 223 -7.38 -23.13 -6.22
C HIS A 223 -7.41 -24.31 -7.16
N VAL A 224 -8.46 -25.14 -7.08
CA VAL A 224 -8.62 -26.27 -7.98
C VAL A 224 -8.70 -25.80 -9.43
N ASP A 225 -9.42 -24.72 -9.72
CA ASP A 225 -9.57 -24.22 -11.09
C ASP A 225 -8.28 -23.59 -11.61
N ILE A 226 -7.54 -22.85 -10.77
CA ILE A 226 -6.21 -22.34 -11.11
C ILE A 226 -5.23 -23.49 -11.35
N CYS A 227 -5.17 -24.49 -10.47
CA CYS A 227 -4.30 -25.66 -10.63
C CYS A 227 -4.66 -26.44 -11.88
N ARG A 228 -5.94 -26.72 -12.14
CA ARG A 228 -6.41 -27.41 -13.34
C ARG A 228 -6.00 -26.65 -14.61
N TYR A 229 -6.11 -25.33 -14.58
CA TYR A 229 -5.68 -24.48 -15.68
C TYR A 229 -4.16 -24.49 -15.87
N LEU A 230 -3.37 -24.31 -14.81
CA LEU A 230 -1.91 -24.35 -14.87
C LEU A 230 -1.42 -25.69 -15.41
N VAL A 231 -2.01 -26.80 -14.97
CA VAL A 231 -1.75 -28.14 -15.50
C VAL A 231 -2.12 -28.22 -16.98
N SER A 232 -3.29 -27.72 -17.38
CA SER A 232 -3.70 -27.71 -18.79
C SER A 232 -2.75 -26.90 -19.67
N GLU A 233 -2.30 -25.73 -19.21
CA GLU A 233 -1.37 -24.88 -19.95
C GLU A 233 0.02 -25.51 -20.01
N LEU A 234 0.50 -26.11 -18.92
CA LEU A 234 1.78 -26.83 -18.89
C LEU A 234 1.75 -28.05 -19.82
N LEU A 235 0.64 -28.80 -19.83
CA LEU A 235 0.39 -29.91 -20.76
C LEU A 235 0.33 -29.42 -22.22
N ASN A 236 -0.30 -28.27 -22.49
CA ASN A 236 -0.31 -27.69 -23.84
C ASN A 236 1.09 -27.26 -24.29
N CYS A 237 1.88 -26.63 -23.40
CA CYS A 237 3.27 -26.30 -23.67
C CYS A 237 4.12 -27.54 -23.93
N LEU A 238 3.94 -28.61 -23.14
CA LEU A 238 4.61 -29.89 -23.35
C LEU A 238 4.21 -30.52 -24.69
N ARG A 239 2.93 -30.52 -25.06
CA ARG A 239 2.44 -31.03 -26.37
C ARG A 239 3.04 -30.27 -27.55
N LEU A 240 3.17 -28.95 -27.44
CA LEU A 240 3.81 -28.12 -28.46
C LEU A 240 5.32 -28.39 -28.58
N LEU A 241 5.98 -28.75 -27.48
CA LEU A 241 7.41 -29.07 -27.45
C LEU A 241 7.70 -30.51 -27.90
N THR A 242 6.79 -31.46 -27.64
CA THR A 242 6.96 -32.87 -28.04
C THR A 242 6.40 -33.19 -29.41
N GLY A 243 5.66 -32.27 -30.04
CA GLY A 243 5.07 -32.45 -31.37
C GLY A 243 3.95 -33.51 -31.41
N VAL A 244 3.50 -34.01 -30.26
CA VAL A 244 2.49 -35.07 -30.17
C VAL A 244 1.10 -34.44 -30.18
N VAL A 245 0.44 -34.54 -31.33
CA VAL A 245 -1.02 -34.35 -31.49
C VAL A 245 -1.67 -35.72 -31.39
N VAL A 246 -2.51 -35.95 -30.37
CA VAL A 246 -3.49 -37.06 -30.31
C VAL A 246 -4.83 -36.47 -29.95
#